data_AF-A0A5C7DWS6-F1
#
_entry.id   AF-A0A5C7DWS6-F1
#
_cell.length_a   1.000
_cell.length_b   1.000
_cell.length_c   1.000
_cell.angle_alpha   90.00
_cell.angle_beta   90.00
_cell.angle_gamma   90.00
#
_symmetry.space_group_name_H-M   'P 1'
#
loop_
_entity.id
_entity.type
_entity.pdbx_description
1 polymer ?
#
loop_
_entity_poly.entity_id
_entity_poly.type
_entity_poly.pdbx_seq_one_letter_code
_entity_poly.pdbx_strand_id
1 'polypeptide(L)'
;MKKILILGVTLVAIASANITQQNINPYQENIPQHYPYTQNYYGLSKPIMDKIQNSFPGAFIVDVDWEEYGYEVKLSNNMEMFFDRNGNFLGQKWDD
;
A
#
# COMPACT_ATOMS: atom_id res chain seq x y z
N MET A 1 -27.66 33.29 -19.65
CA MET A 1 -27.61 33.77 -18.25
C MET A 1 -26.42 33.11 -17.58
N LYS A 2 -25.41 33.88 -17.15
CA LYS A 2 -24.21 33.35 -16.47
C LYS A 2 -24.54 33.21 -14.98
N LYS A 3 -24.42 32.00 -14.42
CA LYS A 3 -24.58 31.76 -12.98
C LYS A 3 -23.18 31.61 -12.38
N ILE A 4 -22.81 32.56 -11.51
CA ILE A 4 -21.60 32.47 -10.67
C ILE A 4 -22.04 31.80 -9.36
N LEU A 5 -21.36 30.73 -8.98
CA LEU A 5 -21.55 30.06 -7.70
C LEU A 5 -20.25 30.21 -6.90
N ILE A 6 -20.28 31.04 -5.87
CA ILE A 6 -19.26 31.05 -4.81
C ILE A 6 -19.92 30.41 -3.61
N LEU A 7 -19.41 29.26 -3.18
CA LEU A 7 -19.80 28.61 -1.93
C LEU A 7 -18.54 28.43 -1.08
N GLY A 8 -18.70 28.74 0.20
CA GLY A 8 -17.67 29.24 1.10
C GLY A 8 -16.58 28.24 1.49
N VAL A 9 -15.47 28.83 1.92
CA VAL A 9 -14.40 28.14 2.66
C VAL A 9 -14.96 27.65 3.98
N THR A 10 -14.95 26.34 4.20
CA THR A 10 -15.18 25.76 5.53
C THR A 10 -13.84 25.42 6.17
N LEU A 11 -13.54 26.08 7.29
CA LEU A 11 -12.53 25.63 8.23
C LEU A 11 -13.02 24.31 8.86
N VAL A 12 -12.26 23.23 8.71
CA VAL A 12 -12.52 21.99 9.46
C VAL A 12 -11.58 21.95 10.66
N ALA A 13 -12.15 22.05 11.86
CA ALA A 13 -11.47 21.69 13.09
C ALA A 13 -11.32 20.16 13.11
N ILE A 14 -10.09 19.68 13.24
CA ILE A 14 -9.81 18.24 13.30
C ILE A 14 -10.00 17.81 14.76
N ALA A 15 -11.17 17.26 15.08
CA ALA A 15 -11.34 16.47 16.29
C ALA A 15 -10.77 15.07 16.03
N SER A 16 -9.73 14.69 16.77
CA SER A 16 -9.20 13.33 16.79
C SER A 16 -10.17 12.42 17.55
N ALA A 17 -10.99 11.69 16.81
CA ALA A 17 -11.74 10.56 17.33
C ALA A 17 -11.00 9.26 16.96
N ASN A 18 -10.69 8.46 17.98
CA ASN A 18 -10.14 7.12 17.86
C ASN A 18 -10.96 6.30 16.86
N ILE A 19 -10.35 5.93 15.74
CA ILE A 19 -10.99 5.10 14.72
C ILE A 19 -10.81 3.64 15.12
N THR A 20 -11.78 3.08 15.84
CA THR A 20 -12.09 1.67 15.70
C THR A 20 -12.98 1.52 14.47
N GLN A 21 -12.41 1.05 13.37
CA GLN A 21 -13.19 0.49 12.25
C GLN A 21 -12.48 -0.77 11.74
N GLN A 22 -13.01 -1.93 12.14
CA GLN A 22 -12.97 -3.10 11.27
C GLN A 22 -13.84 -2.77 10.06
N ASN A 23 -13.28 -2.88 8.85
CA ASN A 23 -14.05 -2.80 7.62
C ASN A 23 -13.62 -3.94 6.68
N ILE A 24 -14.60 -4.80 6.44
CA ILE A 24 -14.63 -5.99 5.61
C ILE A 24 -14.75 -5.61 4.13
N ASN A 25 -13.91 -6.20 3.27
CA ASN A 25 -14.25 -6.30 1.85
C ASN A 25 -14.05 -7.75 1.35
N PRO A 26 -15.14 -8.42 0.94
CA PRO A 26 -15.15 -9.82 0.50
C PRO A 26 -14.90 -9.94 -1.01
N TYR A 27 -13.64 -9.91 -1.43
CA TYR A 27 -13.30 -10.60 -2.68
C TYR A 27 -13.07 -12.07 -2.34
N GLN A 28 -14.19 -12.79 -2.31
CA GLN A 28 -14.25 -14.24 -2.38
C GLN A 28 -13.82 -14.65 -3.79
N GLU A 29 -12.53 -14.88 -4.00
CA GLU A 29 -12.08 -15.64 -5.17
C GLU A 29 -11.89 -17.09 -4.73
N ASN A 30 -12.60 -18.01 -5.38
CA ASN A 30 -12.61 -19.43 -5.09
C ASN A 30 -11.20 -20.03 -5.34
N ILE A 31 -10.31 -19.94 -4.35
CA ILE A 31 -9.08 -20.73 -4.32
C ILE A 31 -9.37 -22.02 -3.54
N PRO A 32 -9.29 -23.21 -4.18
CA PRO A 32 -9.45 -24.47 -3.48
C PRO A 32 -8.43 -24.61 -2.34
N GLN A 33 -8.93 -24.90 -1.14
CA GLN A 33 -8.26 -25.26 0.13
C GLN A 33 -6.73 -25.29 0.08
N HIS A 34 -6.12 -24.22 0.59
CA HIS A 34 -4.69 -24.02 0.63
C HIS A 34 -4.07 -24.71 1.87
N TYR A 35 -3.26 -25.74 1.60
CA TYR A 35 -2.33 -26.40 2.54
C TYR A 35 -1.43 -25.37 3.24
N PRO A 36 -1.06 -25.52 4.53
CA PRO A 36 -0.26 -24.51 5.23
C PRO A 36 1.17 -24.44 4.68
N TYR A 37 1.37 -23.64 3.62
CA TYR A 37 2.68 -23.09 3.32
C TYR A 37 2.73 -21.69 3.93
N THR A 38 3.76 -21.46 4.73
CA THR A 38 4.11 -20.15 5.28
C THR A 38 4.27 -19.17 4.12
N GLN A 39 3.37 -18.19 4.01
CA GLN A 39 3.54 -17.06 3.08
C GLN A 39 4.85 -16.35 3.43
N ASN A 40 5.87 -16.57 2.61
CA ASN A 40 7.16 -15.94 2.77
C ASN A 40 7.06 -14.55 2.14
N TYR A 41 6.76 -13.54 2.96
CA TYR A 41 6.69 -12.14 2.53
C TYR A 41 8.06 -11.49 2.39
N TYR A 42 9.15 -12.26 2.22
CA TYR A 42 10.52 -11.72 2.22
C TYR A 42 10.86 -10.93 3.50
N GLY A 43 10.15 -11.19 4.61
CA GLY A 43 10.25 -10.41 5.85
C GLY A 43 9.48 -9.09 5.86
N LEU A 44 8.71 -8.78 4.82
CA LEU A 44 7.88 -7.58 4.72
C LEU A 44 6.53 -7.75 5.40
N SER A 45 5.96 -6.63 5.86
CA SER A 45 4.64 -6.61 6.47
C SER A 45 3.52 -6.70 5.44
N LYS A 46 2.34 -7.17 5.85
CA LYS A 46 1.17 -7.26 4.97
C LYS A 46 0.79 -5.94 4.25
N PRO A 47 0.81 -4.77 4.91
CA PRO A 47 0.54 -3.49 4.23
C PRO A 47 1.46 -3.21 3.04
N ILE A 48 2.75 -3.57 3.14
CA ILE A 48 3.72 -3.42 2.05
C ILE A 48 3.31 -4.30 0.87
N MET A 49 3.01 -5.58 1.14
CA MET A 49 2.61 -6.54 0.13
C MET A 49 1.32 -6.14 -0.58
N ASP A 50 0.32 -5.69 0.18
CA ASP A 50 -0.94 -5.21 -0.39
C ASP A 50 -0.71 -3.97 -1.27
N LYS A 51 0.18 -3.06 -0.87
CA LYS A 51 0.51 -1.87 -1.66
C LYS A 51 1.20 -2.23 -2.97
N ILE A 52 2.13 -3.19 -2.96
CA ILE A 52 2.82 -3.69 -4.16
C ILE A 52 1.81 -4.31 -5.13
N GLN A 53 1.03 -5.29 -4.66
CA GLN A 53 0.08 -6.04 -5.50
C GLN A 53 -0.99 -5.14 -6.12
N ASN A 54 -1.47 -4.13 -5.39
CA ASN A 54 -2.45 -3.18 -5.89
C ASN A 54 -1.86 -2.17 -6.89
N SER A 55 -0.57 -1.83 -6.76
CA SER A 55 0.06 -0.82 -7.63
C SER A 55 0.62 -1.44 -8.91
N PHE A 56 1.13 -2.66 -8.83
CA PHE A 56 1.79 -3.36 -9.93
C PHE A 56 1.28 -4.80 -10.07
N PRO A 57 0.02 -4.99 -10.48
CA PRO A 57 -0.54 -6.32 -10.65
C PRO A 57 0.28 -7.10 -11.69
N GLY A 58 0.78 -8.28 -11.29
CA GLY A 58 1.60 -9.14 -12.13
C GLY A 58 3.12 -8.89 -12.06
N ALA A 59 3.57 -7.83 -11.40
CA ALA A 59 4.97 -7.71 -11.02
C ALA A 59 5.25 -8.57 -9.78
N PHE A 60 6.44 -9.16 -9.70
CA PHE A 60 6.91 -9.90 -8.54
C PHE A 60 8.15 -9.24 -7.93
N ILE A 61 8.36 -9.47 -6.64
CA ILE A 61 9.51 -8.93 -5.90
C ILE A 61 10.76 -9.66 -6.37
N VAL A 62 11.77 -8.89 -6.80
CA VAL A 62 13.08 -9.42 -7.18
C VAL A 62 14.12 -9.20 -6.09
N ASP A 63 13.97 -8.15 -5.28
CA ASP A 63 14.87 -7.87 -4.16
C ASP A 63 14.20 -7.06 -3.05
N VAL A 64 14.75 -7.18 -1.84
CA VAL A 64 14.33 -6.42 -0.65
C VAL A 64 15.56 -5.97 0.14
N ASP A 65 15.81 -4.66 0.16
CA ASP A 65 16.88 -4.04 0.92
C ASP A 65 16.34 -3.41 2.21
N TRP A 66 17.14 -3.54 3.28
CA TRP A 66 16.84 -3.02 4.60
C TRP A 66 17.64 -1.76 4.84
N GLU A 67 16.95 -0.64 4.86
CA GLU A 67 17.53 0.68 4.97
C GLU A 67 17.31 1.27 6.37
N GLU A 68 18.05 2.33 6.71
CA GLU A 68 17.87 3.02 8.00
C GLU A 68 16.42 3.52 8.16
N TYR A 69 15.83 4.00 7.06
CA TYR A 69 14.46 4.52 7.01
C TYR A 69 13.38 3.43 6.94
N GLY A 70 13.73 2.20 6.51
CA GLY A 70 12.77 1.12 6.33
C GLY A 70 13.17 0.14 5.26
N TYR A 71 12.40 0.06 4.18
CA TYR A 71 12.53 -0.96 3.15
C TYR A 71 12.56 -0.34 1.75
N GLU A 72 13.47 -0.83 0.93
CA GLU A 72 13.47 -0.66 -0.52
C GLU A 72 13.08 -2.00 -1.16
N VAL A 73 12.04 -2.01 -1.98
CA VAL A 73 11.52 -3.22 -2.62
C VAL A 73 11.62 -3.08 -4.12
N LYS A 74 12.47 -3.90 -4.75
CA LYS A 74 12.65 -3.93 -6.20
C LYS A 74 11.70 -4.94 -6.82
N LEU A 75 11.06 -4.54 -7.92
CA LEU A 75 10.07 -5.33 -8.64
C LEU A 75 10.59 -5.74 -10.03
N SER A 76 10.04 -6.83 -10.57
CA SER A 76 10.41 -7.43 -11.86
C SER A 76 10.16 -6.54 -13.08
N ASN A 77 9.49 -5.40 -12.90
CA ASN A 77 9.19 -4.43 -13.94
C ASN A 77 10.05 -3.16 -13.80
N ASN A 78 11.26 -3.27 -13.23
CA ASN A 78 12.20 -2.16 -13.03
C ASN A 78 11.65 -1.02 -12.15
N MET A 79 10.72 -1.34 -11.24
CA MET A 79 10.19 -0.39 -10.26
C MET A 79 10.78 -0.66 -8.89
N GLU A 80 11.14 0.39 -8.18
CA GLU A 80 11.51 0.34 -6.77
C GLU A 80 10.47 1.07 -5.93
N MET A 81 10.07 0.47 -4.82
CA MET A 81 9.12 1.04 -3.88
C MET A 81 9.75 1.19 -2.50
N PHE A 82 9.55 2.35 -1.88
CA PHE A 82 10.12 2.70 -0.59
C PHE A 82 9.05 2.70 0.49
N PHE A 83 9.35 2.09 1.62
CA PHE A 83 8.45 2.01 2.78
C PHE A 83 9.18 2.34 4.07
N ASP A 84 8.48 2.92 5.04
CA ASP A 84 9.02 3.03 6.39
C ASP A 84 8.91 1.69 7.15
N ARG A 85 9.48 1.64 8.35
CA ARG A 85 9.45 0.45 9.23
C ARG A 85 8.05 -0.01 9.63
N ASN A 86 7.04 0.86 9.54
CA ASN A 86 5.65 0.53 9.83
C ASN A 86 4.90 0.04 8.57
N GLY A 87 5.54 0.05 7.41
CA GLY A 87 4.95 -0.31 6.12
C GLY A 87 4.19 0.84 5.45
N ASN A 88 4.40 2.09 5.87
CA ASN A 88 3.84 3.25 5.16
C ASN A 88 4.63 3.50 3.88
N PHE A 89 3.93 3.70 2.77
CA PHE A 89 4.55 4.01 1.49
C PHE A 89 5.17 5.41 1.49
N LEU A 90 6.47 5.48 1.19
CA LEU A 90 7.24 6.72 1.15
C LEU A 90 7.39 7.26 -0.28
N GLY A 91 7.46 6.38 -1.27
CA GLY A 91 7.62 6.78 -2.67
C GLY A 91 8.03 5.61 -3.57
N GLN A 92 8.32 5.92 -4.83
CA GLN A 92 8.78 4.96 -5.83
C GLN A 92 9.71 5.62 -6.85
N LYS A 93 10.61 4.85 -7.47
CA LYS A 93 11.44 5.28 -8.60
C LYS A 93 11.62 4.16 -9.62
N TRP A 94 12.01 4.51 -10.84
CA TRP A 94 12.46 3.53 -11.82
C TRP A 94 13.92 3.14 -11.51
N ASP A 95 14.22 1.85 -11.62
CA ASP A 95 15.58 1.30 -11.54
C ASP A 95 16.20 1.39 -12.94
N ASP A 96 17.05 2.40 -13.13
CA ASP A 96 17.74 2.72 -14.40
C ASP A 96 19.04 1.95 -14.58
#